data_AF-A0A2S7K1B6-F1
#
_entry.id   AF-A0A2S7K1B6-F1
#
_cell.length_a   1.000
_cell.length_b   1.000
_cell.length_c   1.000
_cell.angle_alpha   90.00
_cell.angle_beta   90.00
_cell.angle_gamma   90.00
#
_symmetry.space_group_name_H-M   'P 1'
#
loop_
_entity.id
_entity.type
_entity.pdbx_description
1 polymer ?
#
loop_
_entity_poly.entity_id
_entity_poly.type
_entity_poly.pdbx_seq_one_letter_code
_entity_poly.pdbx_strand_id
1 'polypeptide(L)'
;MALFGAGPFPVSPFRTQFKLGEINRDLADYIILTEPGTLFYKGRLYLSLQAIRNPVLHGGKVLADTILLASDRAGENWSYVAKLLTPEDAAPYAGDWFTGSSLAVENDRIFLLVAPEQLGNARTGHRGTVVFEFDDIATGHLRRGDDGAPQPVKFLPPQQAKGGQSDYDEANVNGGIVMPQFDRKHLPRPFGIYSTGKFIADDRNLKNRPDP
;
A
#
# COMPACT_ATOMS: atom_id res chain seq x y z
N MET A 1 -14.24 -10.23 18.10
CA MET A 1 -14.27 -10.21 16.62
C MET A 1 -14.09 -8.75 16.22
N ALA A 2 -12.89 -8.38 15.79
CA ALA A 2 -12.56 -6.99 15.49
C ALA A 2 -13.08 -6.62 14.10
N LEU A 3 -13.84 -5.52 14.01
CA LEU A 3 -14.33 -4.94 12.76
C LEU A 3 -13.62 -3.61 12.55
N PHE A 4 -12.93 -3.46 11.42
CA PHE A 4 -12.29 -2.21 11.01
C PHE A 4 -13.35 -1.20 10.54
N GLY A 5 -13.26 0.04 10.99
CA GLY A 5 -14.16 1.14 10.60
C GLY A 5 -13.37 2.40 10.29
N ALA A 6 -13.78 3.12 9.24
CA ALA A 6 -13.18 4.38 8.82
C ALA A 6 -14.13 5.54 9.18
N GLY A 7 -13.70 6.42 10.10
CA GLY A 7 -14.41 7.66 10.42
C GLY A 7 -15.67 7.49 11.30
N PRO A 8 -16.72 8.32 11.16
CA PRO A 8 -17.98 8.19 11.93
C PRO A 8 -18.78 6.92 11.56
N PHE A 9 -18.17 6.02 10.78
CA PHE A 9 -18.71 4.77 10.32
C PHE A 9 -17.89 3.60 10.84
N PRO A 10 -18.55 2.47 11.15
CA PRO A 10 -19.99 2.25 10.94
C PRO A 10 -20.87 2.98 11.96
N VAL A 11 -21.92 3.67 11.49
CA VAL A 11 -22.97 4.26 12.34
C VAL A 11 -23.70 3.14 13.09
N SER A 12 -24.23 3.41 14.28
CA SER A 12 -25.02 2.48 15.10
C SER A 12 -25.82 1.43 14.29
N PRO A 13 -25.82 0.13 14.66
CA PRO A 13 -25.49 -0.43 15.97
C PRO A 13 -24.06 -0.97 16.10
N PHE A 14 -23.21 -0.75 15.11
CA PHE A 14 -21.87 -1.32 15.10
C PHE A 14 -20.99 -0.66 16.18
N ARG A 15 -20.23 -1.48 16.90
CA ARG A 15 -19.28 -1.03 17.94
C ARG A 15 -17.86 -1.19 17.43
N THR A 16 -17.11 -0.10 17.35
CA THR A 16 -15.67 -0.14 17.07
C THR A 16 -14.93 -0.74 18.27
N GLN A 17 -14.09 -1.75 18.02
CA GLN A 17 -13.23 -2.34 19.04
C GLN A 17 -11.78 -1.88 18.78
N PHE A 18 -11.15 -1.30 19.79
CA PHE A 18 -9.79 -0.73 19.69
C PHE A 18 -8.69 -1.67 20.21
N LYS A 19 -9.02 -2.95 20.41
CA LYS A 19 -8.11 -3.92 21.06
C LYS A 19 -7.31 -4.71 20.04
N LEU A 20 -6.51 -4.02 19.23
CA LEU A 20 -5.68 -4.66 18.19
C LEU A 20 -4.70 -5.70 18.78
N GLY A 21 -4.19 -5.45 19.99
CA GLY A 21 -3.36 -6.41 20.74
C GLY A 21 -4.03 -7.75 21.06
N GLU A 22 -5.37 -7.83 21.07
CA GLU A 22 -6.10 -9.10 21.22
C GLU A 22 -6.12 -9.93 19.93
N ILE A 23 -5.87 -9.32 18.76
CA ILE A 23 -5.68 -10.03 17.48
C ILE A 23 -4.28 -10.64 17.44
N ASN A 24 -3.26 -9.84 17.76
CA ASN A 24 -1.87 -10.26 17.89
C ASN A 24 -1.11 -9.26 18.75
N ARG A 25 -0.18 -9.73 19.59
CA ARG A 25 0.63 -8.86 20.47
C ARG A 25 1.47 -7.84 19.70
N ASP A 26 1.92 -8.18 18.50
CA ASP A 26 2.69 -7.27 17.63
C ASP A 26 1.87 -6.06 17.19
N LEU A 27 0.54 -6.14 17.28
CA LEU A 27 -0.35 -5.02 16.96
C LEU A 27 -0.58 -4.06 18.14
N ALA A 28 -0.06 -4.36 19.34
CA ALA A 28 -0.31 -3.54 20.54
C ALA A 28 0.33 -2.15 20.47
N ASP A 29 1.33 -1.95 19.61
CA ASP A 29 2.00 -0.67 19.40
C ASP A 29 1.22 0.26 18.44
N TYR A 30 0.27 -0.27 17.66
CA TYR A 30 -0.45 0.53 16.67
C TYR A 30 -1.74 1.12 17.23
N ILE A 31 -1.98 2.40 16.92
CA ILE A 31 -3.16 3.14 17.37
C ILE A 31 -4.09 3.56 16.24
N ILE A 32 -3.59 3.62 15.01
CA ILE A 32 -4.37 3.93 13.81
C ILE A 32 -3.99 2.93 12.72
N LEU A 33 -5.02 2.36 12.09
CA LEU A 33 -4.90 1.55 10.88
C LEU A 33 -5.68 2.26 9.79
N THR A 34 -5.03 2.55 8.66
CA THR A 34 -5.58 3.37 7.60
C THR A 34 -5.06 2.93 6.23
N GLU A 35 -5.60 3.53 5.16
CA GLU A 35 -5.19 3.35 3.77
C GLU A 35 -5.13 1.87 3.35
N PRO A 36 -6.27 1.16 3.44
CA PRO A 36 -6.35 -0.25 3.14
C PRO A 36 -6.12 -0.55 1.66
N GLY A 37 -5.26 -1.53 1.37
CA GLY A 37 -5.22 -2.27 0.11
C GLY A 37 -5.80 -3.66 0.30
N THR A 38 -6.66 -4.12 -0.61
CA THR A 38 -7.35 -5.42 -0.48
C THR A 38 -7.07 -6.32 -1.66
N LEU A 39 -6.88 -7.61 -1.39
CA LEU A 39 -6.81 -8.64 -2.43
C LEU A 39 -7.50 -9.91 -1.97
N PHE A 40 -8.43 -10.43 -2.77
CA PHE A 40 -8.96 -11.78 -2.57
C PHE A 40 -8.19 -12.75 -3.46
N TYR A 41 -7.43 -13.66 -2.86
CA TYR A 41 -6.55 -14.55 -3.58
C TYR A 41 -6.54 -15.96 -2.97
N LYS A 42 -6.75 -16.98 -3.81
CA LYS A 42 -6.81 -18.40 -3.44
C LYS A 42 -7.71 -18.66 -2.21
N GLY A 43 -8.88 -18.02 -2.18
CA GLY A 43 -9.90 -18.22 -1.14
C GLY A 43 -9.68 -17.42 0.15
N ARG A 44 -8.64 -16.58 0.22
CA ARG A 44 -8.30 -15.78 1.40
C ARG A 44 -8.35 -14.29 1.05
N LEU A 45 -8.95 -13.50 1.93
CA LEU A 45 -8.95 -12.04 1.82
C LEU A 45 -7.73 -11.49 2.55
N TYR A 46 -6.89 -10.75 1.84
CA TYR A 46 -5.74 -10.04 2.37
C TYR A 46 -6.03 -8.55 2.45
N LEU A 47 -5.51 -7.93 3.50
CA LEU A 47 -5.68 -6.51 3.79
C LEU A 47 -4.33 -5.92 4.19
N SER A 48 -3.69 -5.17 3.29
CA SER A 48 -2.53 -4.35 3.61
C SER A 48 -3.00 -3.02 4.20
N LEU A 49 -2.30 -2.53 5.22
CA LEU A 49 -2.68 -1.30 5.93
C LEU A 49 -1.43 -0.49 6.24
N GLN A 50 -1.58 0.83 6.22
CA GLN A 50 -0.69 1.70 6.97
C GLN A 50 -1.07 1.63 8.45
N ALA A 51 -0.08 1.35 9.31
CA ALA A 51 -0.25 1.21 10.74
C ALA A 51 0.61 2.25 11.48
N ILE A 52 -0.05 3.24 12.10
CA ILE A 52 0.63 4.31 12.85
C ILE A 52 0.90 3.82 14.26
N ARG A 53 2.19 3.84 14.64
CA ARG A 53 2.66 3.48 15.99
C ARG A 53 2.27 4.53 17.01
N ASN A 54 2.13 4.14 18.27
CA ASN A 54 1.76 5.02 19.37
C ASN A 54 2.86 6.05 19.67
N PRO A 55 2.68 7.35 19.36
CA PRO A 55 3.75 8.33 19.55
C PRO A 55 4.20 8.46 21.01
N VAL A 56 3.34 8.16 21.99
CA VAL A 56 3.70 8.17 23.42
C VAL A 56 4.78 7.14 23.73
N LEU A 57 4.74 5.97 23.08
CA LEU A 57 5.73 4.92 23.24
C LEU A 57 7.03 5.21 22.46
N HIS A 58 6.97 6.11 21.47
CA HIS A 58 8.09 6.45 20.57
C HIS A 58 8.60 7.88 20.75
N GLY A 59 8.52 8.43 21.97
CA GLY A 59 9.12 9.73 22.31
C GLY A 59 8.52 10.92 21.55
N GLY A 60 7.23 10.85 21.23
CA GLY A 60 6.49 11.86 20.47
C GLY A 60 6.66 11.77 18.95
N LYS A 61 7.45 10.82 18.43
CA LYS A 61 7.62 10.63 16.99
C LYS A 61 6.42 9.91 16.39
N VAL A 62 5.91 10.41 15.28
CA VAL A 62 4.95 9.69 14.44
C VAL A 62 5.75 8.76 13.54
N LEU A 63 5.42 7.47 13.57
CA LEU A 63 6.02 6.43 12.73
C LEU A 63 4.90 5.57 12.16
N ALA A 64 5.05 5.13 10.91
CA ALA A 64 4.09 4.27 10.26
C ALA A 64 4.78 3.06 9.62
N ASP A 65 4.23 1.88 9.87
CA ASP A 65 4.61 0.63 9.19
C ASP A 65 3.57 0.28 8.12
N THR A 66 3.95 -0.54 7.15
CA THR A 66 2.98 -1.28 6.32
C THR A 66 2.83 -2.68 6.91
N ILE A 67 1.60 -3.08 7.24
CA ILE A 67 1.29 -4.41 7.78
C ILE A 67 0.34 -5.17 6.88
N LEU A 68 0.27 -6.49 7.07
CA LEU A 68 -0.66 -7.39 6.38
C LEU A 68 -1.53 -8.13 7.39
N LEU A 69 -2.84 -8.07 7.16
CA LEU A 69 -3.83 -8.92 7.81
C LEU A 69 -4.44 -9.86 6.77
N ALA A 70 -5.04 -10.95 7.25
CA ALA A 70 -5.78 -11.86 6.40
C ALA A 70 -7.05 -12.36 7.08
N SER A 71 -8.01 -12.77 6.26
CA SER A 71 -9.28 -13.34 6.65
C SER A 71 -9.59 -14.58 5.80
N ASP A 72 -9.92 -15.67 6.48
CA ASP A 72 -10.35 -16.92 5.83
C ASP A 72 -11.89 -16.99 5.69
N ARG A 73 -12.60 -15.96 6.19
CA ARG A 73 -14.05 -15.85 6.18
C ARG A 73 -14.51 -14.45 5.76
N ALA A 74 -13.92 -13.94 4.68
CA ALA A 74 -14.34 -12.70 4.01
C ALA A 74 -14.59 -11.50 4.95
N GLY A 75 -13.75 -11.33 5.97
CA GLY A 75 -13.81 -10.24 6.95
C GLY A 75 -14.51 -10.56 8.27
N GLU A 76 -15.09 -11.74 8.43
CA GLU A 76 -15.65 -12.20 9.72
C GLU A 76 -14.55 -12.49 10.75
N ASN A 77 -13.38 -12.94 10.30
CA ASN A 77 -12.21 -13.17 11.14
C ASN A 77 -10.99 -12.40 10.60
N TRP A 78 -10.05 -12.08 11.47
CA TRP A 78 -8.81 -11.42 11.09
C TRP A 78 -7.64 -12.04 11.85
N SER A 79 -6.59 -12.37 11.12
CA SER A 79 -5.29 -12.78 11.65
C SER A 79 -4.24 -11.78 11.20
N TYR A 80 -3.35 -11.39 12.10
CA TYR A 80 -2.11 -10.71 11.71
C TYR A 80 -1.22 -11.68 10.93
N VAL A 81 -0.72 -11.23 9.78
CA VAL A 81 0.20 -12.02 8.95
C VAL A 81 1.63 -11.56 9.20
N ALA A 82 1.94 -10.29 8.89
CA ALA A 82 3.29 -9.78 9.00
C ALA A 82 3.36 -8.25 9.02
N LYS A 83 4.50 -7.74 9.47
CA LYS A 83 4.97 -6.38 9.17
C LYS A 83 5.75 -6.46 7.86
N LEU A 84 5.27 -5.75 6.85
CA LEU A 84 5.83 -5.80 5.50
C LEU A 84 6.98 -4.81 5.33
N LEU A 85 6.76 -3.55 5.71
CA LEU A 85 7.71 -2.45 5.51
C LEU A 85 7.74 -1.55 6.76
N THR A 86 8.90 -0.96 7.02
CA THR A 86 9.13 0.02 8.09
C THR A 86 9.52 1.39 7.52
N PRO A 87 9.59 2.46 8.35
CA PRO A 87 10.12 3.76 7.93
C PRO A 87 11.49 3.71 7.24
N GLU A 88 12.38 2.83 7.71
CA GLU A 88 13.72 2.68 7.16
C GLU A 88 13.71 2.21 5.70
N ASP A 89 12.73 1.40 5.31
CA ASP A 89 12.58 0.91 3.94
C ASP A 89 12.15 2.03 2.96
N ALA A 90 11.56 3.13 3.45
CA ALA A 90 11.13 4.26 2.63
C ALA A 90 12.25 5.27 2.34
N ALA A 91 13.29 5.28 3.18
CA ALA A 91 14.38 6.25 3.10
C ALA A 91 15.11 6.27 1.73
N PRO A 92 15.40 5.13 1.07
CA PRO A 92 15.99 5.12 -0.27
C PRO A 92 15.17 5.85 -1.34
N TYR A 93 13.87 6.07 -1.09
CA TYR A 93 12.94 6.74 -2.00
C TYR A 93 12.59 8.16 -1.53
N ALA A 94 13.41 8.74 -0.65
CA ALA A 94 13.20 10.05 -0.04
C ALA A 94 11.84 10.19 0.68
N GLY A 95 11.34 9.08 1.24
CA GLY A 95 10.16 9.04 2.10
C GLY A 95 10.55 8.83 3.57
N ASP A 96 9.74 9.38 4.47
CA ASP A 96 9.78 9.12 5.90
C ASP A 96 9.09 7.79 6.24
N TRP A 97 8.12 7.36 5.44
CA TRP A 97 7.46 6.05 5.49
C TRP A 97 6.70 5.76 4.20
N PHE A 98 6.11 4.56 4.12
CA PHE A 98 5.19 4.17 3.05
C PHE A 98 3.72 4.39 3.44
N THR A 99 2.91 4.72 2.43
CA THR A 99 1.48 5.07 2.55
C THR A 99 0.75 4.59 1.28
N GLY A 100 -0.57 4.57 1.29
CA GLY A 100 -1.41 4.30 0.12
C GLY A 100 -1.17 2.92 -0.47
N SER A 101 -1.21 1.89 0.39
CA SER A 101 -0.93 0.54 -0.05
C SER A 101 -2.01 0.01 -1.00
N SER A 102 -1.61 -0.71 -2.05
CA SER A 102 -2.49 -1.57 -2.84
C SER A 102 -1.85 -2.96 -3.00
N LEU A 103 -2.69 -3.97 -3.21
CA LEU A 103 -2.29 -5.34 -3.48
C LEU A 103 -2.78 -5.72 -4.88
N ALA A 104 -1.89 -6.24 -5.70
CA ALA A 104 -2.17 -6.54 -7.10
C ALA A 104 -1.68 -7.93 -7.49
N VAL A 105 -2.31 -8.51 -8.52
CA VAL A 105 -1.89 -9.79 -9.11
C VAL A 105 -1.58 -9.56 -10.58
N GLU A 106 -0.46 -10.13 -11.04
CA GLU A 106 -0.13 -10.23 -12.47
C GLU A 106 0.55 -11.56 -12.75
N ASN A 107 0.01 -12.35 -13.67
CA ASN A 107 0.52 -13.68 -14.03
C ASN A 107 0.71 -14.61 -12.81
N ASP A 108 -0.28 -14.66 -11.92
CA ASP A 108 -0.28 -15.40 -10.64
C ASP A 108 0.80 -14.99 -9.62
N ARG A 109 1.52 -13.89 -9.87
CA ARG A 109 2.45 -13.26 -8.91
C ARG A 109 1.76 -12.12 -8.20
N ILE A 110 2.14 -11.89 -6.94
CA ILE A 110 1.44 -10.95 -6.06
C ILE A 110 2.38 -9.81 -5.69
N PHE A 111 1.86 -8.59 -5.74
CA PHE A 111 2.64 -7.39 -5.57
C PHE A 111 2.01 -6.45 -4.55
N LEU A 112 2.87 -5.78 -3.80
CA LEU A 112 2.55 -4.66 -2.92
C LEU A 112 2.95 -3.37 -3.63
N LEU A 113 2.00 -2.48 -3.86
CA LEU A 113 2.24 -1.12 -4.33
C LEU A 113 2.16 -0.19 -3.12
N VAL A 114 3.15 0.69 -2.94
CA VAL A 114 3.16 1.68 -1.85
C VAL A 114 3.76 3.00 -2.33
N ALA A 115 3.30 4.10 -1.75
CA ALA A 115 3.82 5.44 -2.00
C ALA A 115 4.76 5.89 -0.88
N PRO A 116 6.02 6.24 -1.16
CA PRO A 116 6.87 6.90 -0.19
C PRO A 116 6.31 8.29 0.10
N GLU A 117 6.07 8.60 1.37
CA GLU A 117 5.52 9.86 1.85
C GLU A 117 6.60 10.69 2.54
N GLN A 118 6.62 12.00 2.31
CA GLN A 118 7.47 12.93 3.03
C GLN A 118 6.60 13.93 3.80
N LEU A 119 6.87 14.11 5.09
CA LEU A 119 6.11 15.00 5.95
C LEU A 119 6.61 16.45 5.89
N GLY A 120 5.70 17.39 6.22
CA GLY A 120 6.11 18.69 6.75
C GLY A 120 6.34 19.86 5.79
N ASN A 121 6.04 19.77 4.48
CA ASN A 121 6.07 20.95 3.60
C ASN A 121 4.97 20.92 2.52
N ALA A 122 4.43 22.08 2.13
CA ALA A 122 3.42 22.18 1.07
C ALA A 122 3.87 21.61 -0.31
N ARG A 123 5.17 21.34 -0.50
CA ARG A 123 5.77 20.60 -1.64
C ARG A 123 6.08 19.11 -1.34
N THR A 124 5.78 18.64 -0.15
CA THR A 124 5.93 17.24 0.30
C THR A 124 4.64 16.47 0.09
N GLY A 125 4.77 15.17 -0.10
CA GLY A 125 3.70 14.26 -0.47
C GLY A 125 4.26 13.09 -1.24
N HIS A 126 3.38 12.20 -1.69
CA HIS A 126 3.74 10.96 -2.37
C HIS A 126 4.80 11.15 -3.45
N ARG A 127 5.88 10.39 -3.34
CA ARG A 127 7.07 10.41 -4.20
C ARG A 127 7.03 9.30 -5.25
N GLY A 128 5.84 8.99 -5.77
CA GLY A 128 5.64 7.93 -6.75
C GLY A 128 5.19 6.63 -6.11
N THR A 129 5.37 5.52 -6.83
CA THR A 129 4.99 4.19 -6.37
C THR A 129 6.19 3.28 -6.40
N VAL A 130 6.49 2.65 -5.27
CA VAL A 130 7.40 1.52 -5.18
C VAL A 130 6.56 0.26 -5.21
N VAL A 131 6.99 -0.71 -6.01
CA VAL A 131 6.34 -2.02 -6.14
C VAL A 131 7.27 -3.08 -5.60
N PHE A 132 6.79 -3.88 -4.67
CA PHE A 132 7.47 -5.04 -4.11
C PHE A 132 6.71 -6.31 -4.50
N GLU A 133 7.42 -7.42 -4.63
CA GLU A 133 6.82 -8.72 -4.90
C GLU A 133 6.81 -9.56 -3.62
N PHE A 134 5.74 -10.33 -3.43
CA PHE A 134 5.71 -11.38 -2.41
C PHE A 134 6.32 -12.66 -2.97
N ASP A 135 7.25 -13.28 -2.23
CA ASP A 135 7.58 -14.68 -2.45
C ASP A 135 6.44 -15.58 -1.93
N ASP A 136 5.80 -15.17 -0.81
CA ASP A 136 4.60 -15.80 -0.28
C ASP A 136 3.75 -14.80 0.52
N ILE A 137 2.57 -14.46 0.00
CA ILE A 137 1.64 -13.55 0.69
C ILE A 137 1.01 -14.20 1.95
N ALA A 138 0.89 -15.53 2.00
CA ALA A 138 0.22 -16.21 3.11
C ALA A 138 0.99 -16.05 4.43
N THR A 139 2.31 -15.92 4.33
CA THR A 139 3.26 -15.62 5.41
C THR A 139 3.73 -14.16 5.42
N GLY A 140 3.35 -13.37 4.42
CA GLY A 140 3.75 -11.96 4.29
C GLY A 140 5.22 -11.75 3.95
N HIS A 141 5.86 -12.74 3.31
CA HIS A 141 7.26 -12.66 2.92
C HIS A 141 7.41 -11.92 1.59
N LEU A 142 7.85 -10.66 1.67
CA LEU A 142 8.33 -9.91 0.49
C LEU A 142 9.68 -10.46 0.03
N ARG A 143 9.93 -10.41 -1.28
CA ARG A 143 11.25 -10.69 -1.84
C ARG A 143 12.28 -9.72 -1.27
N ARG A 144 13.43 -10.26 -0.89
CA ARG A 144 14.54 -9.51 -0.29
C ARG A 144 15.82 -9.65 -1.11
N GLY A 145 16.65 -8.61 -1.07
CA GLY A 145 18.01 -8.65 -1.61
C GLY A 145 18.97 -9.42 -0.70
N ASP A 146 20.23 -9.56 -1.15
CA ASP A 146 21.28 -10.24 -0.39
C ASP A 146 21.61 -9.55 0.95
N ASP A 147 21.28 -8.27 1.07
CA ASP A 147 21.40 -7.45 2.30
C ASP A 147 20.22 -7.63 3.27
N GLY A 148 19.21 -8.43 2.90
CA GLY A 148 18.00 -8.65 3.66
C GLY A 148 16.97 -7.52 3.54
N ALA A 149 17.22 -6.46 2.78
CA ALA A 149 16.25 -5.38 2.56
C ALA A 149 15.17 -5.82 1.55
N PRO A 150 13.91 -5.34 1.68
CA PRO A 150 12.89 -5.56 0.66
C PRO A 150 13.36 -5.08 -0.72
N GLN A 151 13.32 -5.97 -1.72
CA GLN A 151 13.81 -5.66 -3.06
C GLN A 151 12.66 -5.13 -3.92
N PRO A 152 12.70 -3.87 -4.40
CA PRO A 152 11.68 -3.36 -5.30
C PRO A 152 11.77 -4.06 -6.65
N VAL A 153 10.62 -4.43 -7.23
CA VAL A 153 10.55 -4.82 -8.65
C VAL A 153 10.46 -3.60 -9.56
N LYS A 154 9.90 -2.50 -9.05
CA LYS A 154 9.72 -1.27 -9.82
C LYS A 154 9.63 -0.06 -8.91
N PHE A 155 10.14 1.07 -9.40
CA PHE A 155 9.84 2.38 -8.86
C PHE A 155 9.34 3.28 -10.00
N LEU A 156 8.18 3.89 -9.80
CA LEU A 156 7.54 4.80 -10.74
C LEU A 156 7.47 6.18 -10.09
N PRO A 157 8.36 7.12 -10.44
CA PRO A 157 8.25 8.48 -9.93
C PRO A 157 6.97 9.16 -10.47
N PRO A 158 6.42 10.15 -9.76
CA PRO A 158 5.31 10.92 -10.29
C PRO A 158 5.81 11.72 -11.50
N GLN A 159 4.99 11.84 -12.54
CA GLN A 159 5.29 12.73 -13.68
C GLN A 159 5.15 14.22 -13.28
N GLN A 160 4.43 14.48 -12.20
CA GLN A 160 4.10 15.81 -11.69
C GLN A 160 4.68 16.04 -10.29
N ALA A 161 4.29 17.15 -9.66
CA ALA A 161 4.85 17.56 -8.37
C ALA A 161 4.64 16.53 -7.25
N LYS A 162 3.52 15.78 -7.29
CA LYS A 162 3.12 14.77 -6.30
C LYS A 162 2.21 13.71 -6.93
N GLY A 163 2.28 12.48 -6.43
CA GLY A 163 1.42 11.35 -6.83
C GLY A 163 2.05 10.03 -6.41
N GLY A 164 1.26 8.94 -6.35
CA GLY A 164 1.86 7.64 -6.01
C GLY A 164 0.97 6.59 -5.35
N GLN A 165 -0.22 6.94 -4.86
CA GLN A 165 -1.17 5.96 -4.33
C GLN A 165 -1.82 5.22 -5.50
N SER A 166 -1.05 4.30 -6.09
CA SER A 166 -1.38 3.67 -7.35
C SER A 166 -2.06 2.32 -7.15
N ASP A 167 -2.76 1.89 -8.20
CA ASP A 167 -3.37 0.58 -8.25
C ASP A 167 -3.08 -0.11 -9.59
N TYR A 168 -3.36 -1.41 -9.67
CA TYR A 168 -3.14 -2.21 -10.87
C TYR A 168 -4.16 -3.34 -10.97
N ASP A 169 -4.62 -3.57 -12.20
CA ASP A 169 -5.38 -4.75 -12.58
C ASP A 169 -4.80 -5.28 -13.90
N GLU A 170 -4.55 -6.58 -14.00
CA GLU A 170 -3.95 -7.18 -15.21
C GLU A 170 -4.85 -7.11 -16.43
N ALA A 171 -6.17 -6.99 -16.23
CA ALA A 171 -7.14 -6.73 -17.28
C ALA A 171 -7.22 -5.25 -17.68
N ASN A 172 -6.47 -4.34 -17.03
CA ASN A 172 -6.32 -2.95 -17.50
C ASN A 172 -5.45 -2.88 -18.78
N VAL A 173 -6.06 -3.24 -19.90
CA VAL A 173 -5.43 -3.25 -21.23
C VAL A 173 -5.07 -1.85 -21.73
N ASN A 174 -5.60 -0.79 -21.12
CA ASN A 174 -5.30 0.61 -21.44
C ASN A 174 -4.06 1.16 -20.72
N GLY A 175 -3.25 0.28 -20.11
CA GLY A 175 -1.82 0.56 -19.94
C GLY A 175 -1.24 0.39 -18.54
N GLY A 176 -1.65 -0.64 -17.80
CA GLY A 176 -0.92 -1.07 -16.60
C GLY A 176 -1.24 -0.22 -15.36
N ILE A 177 -0.22 0.12 -14.57
CA ILE A 177 -0.40 0.77 -13.26
C ILE A 177 -1.08 2.13 -13.44
N VAL A 178 -2.14 2.38 -12.68
CA VAL A 178 -2.85 3.66 -12.64
C VAL A 178 -2.39 4.48 -11.44
N MET A 179 -1.99 5.72 -11.67
CA MET A 179 -1.41 6.59 -10.66
C MET A 179 -2.17 7.93 -10.59
N PRO A 180 -2.73 8.30 -9.42
CA PRO A 180 -3.26 9.63 -9.21
C PRO A 180 -2.10 10.63 -9.07
N GLN A 181 -2.24 11.78 -9.71
CA GLN A 181 -1.27 12.87 -9.63
C GLN A 181 -1.94 14.22 -9.52
N PHE A 182 -1.21 15.18 -8.95
CA PHE A 182 -1.61 16.58 -8.86
C PHE A 182 -0.78 17.45 -9.81
N ASP A 183 -1.45 18.12 -10.75
CA ASP A 183 -0.85 19.06 -11.70
C ASP A 183 -1.52 20.44 -11.64
N ARG A 184 -0.76 21.44 -11.21
CA ARG A 184 -1.23 22.83 -11.12
C ARG A 184 -1.54 23.45 -12.49
N LYS A 185 -0.98 22.93 -13.59
CA LYS A 185 -1.25 23.44 -14.94
C LYS A 185 -2.69 23.19 -15.38
N HIS A 186 -3.39 22.23 -14.75
CA HIS A 186 -4.76 21.85 -15.08
C HIS A 186 -5.81 22.51 -14.17
N LEU A 187 -5.46 23.57 -13.43
CA LEU A 187 -6.43 24.34 -12.65
C LEU A 187 -7.58 24.83 -13.55
N PRO A 188 -8.85 24.76 -13.08
CA PRO A 188 -9.27 24.48 -11.70
C PRO A 188 -9.43 22.99 -11.35
N ARG A 189 -9.08 22.05 -12.24
CA ARG A 189 -9.18 20.59 -12.02
C ARG A 189 -7.79 19.94 -12.01
N PRO A 190 -6.99 20.14 -10.95
CA PRO A 190 -5.59 19.75 -10.94
C PRO A 190 -5.36 18.25 -10.62
N PHE A 191 -6.40 17.52 -10.25
CA PHE A 191 -6.30 16.09 -9.93
C PHE A 191 -6.68 15.24 -11.13
N GLY A 192 -5.81 14.30 -11.48
CA GLY A 192 -6.04 13.34 -12.56
C GLY A 192 -5.54 11.95 -12.19
N ILE A 193 -6.15 10.93 -12.79
CA ILE A 193 -5.67 9.55 -12.75
C ILE A 193 -5.02 9.27 -14.10
N TYR A 194 -3.79 8.78 -14.07
CA TYR A 194 -2.99 8.54 -15.26
C TYR A 194 -2.63 7.07 -15.36
N SER A 195 -2.82 6.51 -16.56
CA SER A 195 -2.21 5.22 -16.91
C SER A 195 -0.72 5.45 -17.14
N THR A 196 0.13 4.70 -16.45
CA THR A 196 1.58 4.83 -16.57
C THR A 196 2.12 4.20 -17.86
N GLY A 197 1.31 3.38 -18.53
CA GLY A 197 1.75 2.57 -19.65
C GLY A 197 2.66 1.39 -19.26
N LYS A 198 2.81 1.13 -17.95
CA LYS A 198 3.76 0.17 -17.39
C LYS A 198 3.02 -0.92 -16.62
N PHE A 199 3.19 -2.15 -17.07
CA PHE A 199 2.82 -3.36 -16.35
C PHE A 199 3.81 -3.62 -15.19
N ILE A 200 3.50 -4.50 -14.24
CA ILE A 200 4.38 -4.73 -13.07
C ILE A 200 5.54 -5.65 -13.46
N ALA A 201 5.23 -6.89 -13.82
CA ALA A 201 6.10 -8.02 -14.13
C ALA A 201 6.77 -7.96 -15.50
N ASP A 202 6.42 -6.97 -16.32
CA ASP A 202 6.72 -6.97 -17.75
C ASP A 202 7.45 -5.69 -18.20
N ASP A 203 8.53 -5.88 -18.96
CA ASP A 203 9.30 -4.81 -19.62
C ASP A 203 8.77 -4.50 -21.02
N ARG A 204 7.74 -5.21 -21.51
CA ARG A 204 7.10 -4.91 -22.80
C ARG A 204 6.53 -3.49 -22.77
N ASN A 205 7.21 -2.57 -23.46
CA ASN A 205 6.65 -1.27 -23.83
C ASN A 205 5.37 -1.51 -24.65
N LEU A 206 4.28 -0.80 -24.31
CA LEU A 206 3.01 -0.81 -25.05
C LEU A 206 3.15 -0.53 -26.56
N LYS A 207 4.29 0.02 -27.01
CA LYS A 207 4.59 0.26 -28.42
C LYS A 207 4.62 -1.00 -29.30
N ASN A 208 4.64 -2.19 -28.70
CA ASN A 208 4.76 -3.46 -29.43
C ASN A 208 3.51 -4.35 -29.38
N ARG A 209 2.35 -3.86 -28.95
CA ARG A 209 1.09 -4.60 -29.15
C ARG A 209 0.56 -4.31 -30.56
N PRO A 210 0.13 -5.33 -31.33
CA PRO A 210 -0.74 -5.08 -32.48
C PRO A 210 -2.00 -4.38 -31.96
N ASP A 211 -2.45 -3.34 -32.67
CA ASP A 211 -3.74 -2.72 -32.41
C ASP A 211 -4.86 -3.79 -32.48
N PRO A 212 -5.94 -3.64 -31.68
CA PRO A 212 -7.04 -4.60 -31.63
C PRO A 212 -7.77 -4.78 -32.97
#